data_AF-A0A832ZT45-F1
#
_entry.id   AF-A0A832ZT45-F1
#
_cell.length_a   1.000
_cell.length_b   1.000
_cell.length_c   1.000
_cell.angle_alpha   90.00
_cell.angle_beta   90.00
_cell.angle_gamma   90.00
#
_symmetry.space_group_name_H-M   'P 1'
#
loop_
_entity.id
_entity.type
_entity.pdbx_description
1 polymer ?
#
loop_
_entity_poly.entity_id
_entity_poly.type
_entity_poly.pdbx_seq_one_letter_code
_entity_poly.pdbx_strand_id
1 'polypeptide(L)'
;MPGLDDLRKAVGKLLKRSGPYEAIVKEYIRDIQRALISADVNVRLVFELTKRIRERALREQPPPGVSRREWLVKVTYEELVKLFGGDTEPEVKPPYTPYVIMMVGVQGSGKTTTVGKLAKFYRSMGYRIGVVAADTYRPGAYEQLQQLANRVGAMFYGEPGSKDAVAIARNGVEELKKRGADIIIVDTAGRHGYGEEEALLEEMRRIAEAISPDEVMLVIDAAMGQKSYDLAKRFHEATPIGSIVVTKMDGTAKGGGALSAVAATGARIKFIGTGEDVDELEVFRPRRFVARLLGMGDLESLLERIERLQSVEEFEKTVAEMVAGKITFRVLYKQLEQMRKLGPFRKVLQMIPGFSTMLDSFDEAAKISEEKMRKWISIMNSMTYEELDNPELLEQRSRIKRIAIGSGVEMSEVRELYNYYKTVKKMMRQLRKRKDILEKFAKMGRLPG
;
A
#
# COMPACT_ATOMS: atom_id res chain seq x y z
N MET A 1 -6.58 19.03 11.34
CA MET A 1 -6.94 17.89 12.21
C MET A 1 -6.11 17.91 13.49
N PRO A 2 -6.69 18.29 14.63
CA PRO A 2 -5.96 18.58 15.88
C PRO A 2 -5.12 17.41 16.45
N GLY A 3 -5.52 16.16 16.21
CA GLY A 3 -4.76 14.98 16.67
C GLY A 3 -3.50 14.66 15.83
N LEU A 4 -3.45 15.11 14.57
CA LEU A 4 -2.31 14.86 13.67
C LEU A 4 -1.13 15.78 13.96
N ASP A 5 -1.39 16.95 14.57
CA ASP A 5 -0.34 17.91 14.93
C ASP A 5 0.64 17.34 15.97
N ASP A 6 0.18 16.45 16.85
CA ASP A 6 1.04 15.91 17.90
C ASP A 6 2.04 14.88 17.38
N LEU A 7 1.68 14.10 16.35
CA LEU A 7 2.62 13.22 15.65
C LEU A 7 3.66 14.03 14.88
N ARG A 8 3.24 15.08 14.17
CA ARG A 8 4.14 16.01 13.49
C ARG A 8 5.09 16.69 14.48
N LYS A 9 4.60 17.14 15.64
CA LYS A 9 5.43 17.69 16.73
C LYS A 9 6.41 16.64 17.27
N ALA A 10 6.00 15.38 17.44
CA ALA A 10 6.87 14.31 17.91
C ALA A 10 8.05 14.08 16.93
N VAL A 11 7.77 14.03 15.63
CA VAL A 11 8.81 13.95 14.58
C VAL A 11 9.73 15.17 14.59
N GLY A 12 9.16 16.38 14.65
CA GLY A 12 9.94 17.62 14.71
C GLY A 12 10.84 17.71 15.95
N LYS A 13 10.37 17.24 17.11
CA LYS A 13 11.17 17.15 18.34
C LYS A 13 12.30 16.13 18.22
N LEU A 14 12.04 14.96 17.63
CA LEU A 14 13.05 13.92 17.43
C LEU A 14 14.28 14.44 16.70
N LEU A 15 14.09 15.19 15.61
CA LEU A 15 15.21 15.70 14.81
C LEU A 15 16.10 16.67 15.61
N LYS A 16 15.53 17.39 16.58
CA LYS A 16 16.22 18.38 17.42
C LYS A 16 16.80 17.80 18.72
N ARG A 17 16.45 16.56 19.11
CA ARG A 17 16.89 15.96 20.38
C ARG A 17 18.39 15.67 20.37
N SER A 18 19.06 15.91 21.50
CA SER A 18 20.47 15.56 21.73
C SER A 18 20.58 14.56 22.88
N GLY A 19 21.59 13.68 22.84
CA GLY A 19 21.84 12.67 23.87
C GLY A 19 22.01 11.25 23.32
N PRO A 20 22.10 10.25 24.21
CA PRO A 20 22.25 8.85 23.84
C PRO A 20 21.08 8.36 22.98
N TYR A 21 21.37 7.62 21.91
CA TYR A 21 20.36 7.21 20.93
C TYR A 21 19.21 6.40 21.56
N GLU A 22 19.53 5.49 22.48
CA GLU A 22 18.52 4.67 23.18
C GLU A 22 17.55 5.53 24.01
N ALA A 23 18.05 6.59 24.66
CA ALA A 23 17.21 7.53 25.39
C ALA A 23 16.31 8.31 24.42
N ILE A 24 16.85 8.77 23.29
CA ILE A 24 16.08 9.45 22.23
C ILE A 24 14.96 8.55 21.70
N VAL A 25 15.26 7.29 21.41
CA VAL A 25 14.26 6.30 20.96
C VAL A 25 13.17 6.13 22.01
N LYS A 26 13.53 5.93 23.29
CA LYS A 26 12.56 5.74 24.38
C LYS A 26 11.62 6.93 24.54
N GLU A 27 12.15 8.15 24.49
CA GLU A 27 11.32 9.36 24.57
C GLU A 27 10.43 9.54 23.34
N TYR A 28 10.96 9.28 22.14
CA TYR A 28 10.20 9.40 20.91
C TYR A 28 9.04 8.40 20.83
N ILE A 29 9.28 7.16 21.29
CA ILE A 29 8.22 6.16 21.42
C ILE A 29 7.10 6.64 22.36
N ARG A 30 7.44 7.26 23.50
CA ARG A 30 6.43 7.83 24.42
C ARG A 30 5.63 8.95 23.77
N ASP A 31 6.28 9.80 22.97
CA ASP A 31 5.59 10.89 22.27
C ASP A 31 4.64 10.35 21.19
N ILE A 32 5.06 9.34 20.41
CA ILE A 32 4.18 8.64 19.46
C ILE A 32 3.00 8.02 20.19
N GLN A 33 3.25 7.31 21.30
CA GLN A 33 2.19 6.64 22.07
C GLN A 33 1.15 7.66 22.55
N ARG A 34 1.60 8.77 23.14
CA ARG A 34 0.71 9.86 23.57
C ARG A 34 -0.08 10.42 22.40
N ALA A 35 0.58 10.72 21.28
CA ALA A 35 -0.09 11.32 20.13
C ALA A 35 -1.16 10.39 19.54
N LEU A 36 -0.86 9.09 19.38
CA LEU A 36 -1.83 8.12 18.85
C LEU A 36 -2.97 7.83 19.83
N ILE A 37 -2.70 7.73 21.14
CA ILE A 37 -3.74 7.52 22.15
C ILE A 37 -4.64 8.77 22.23
N SER A 38 -4.07 9.97 22.23
CA SER A 38 -4.83 11.23 22.13
C SER A 38 -5.61 11.33 20.82
N ALA A 39 -5.19 10.61 19.78
CA ALA A 39 -5.90 10.46 18.51
C ALA A 39 -7.00 9.37 18.53
N ASP A 40 -7.34 8.84 19.70
CA ASP A 40 -8.33 7.78 19.91
C ASP A 40 -8.04 6.48 19.15
N VAL A 41 -6.75 6.21 18.88
CA VAL A 41 -6.29 4.91 18.36
C VAL A 41 -6.36 3.87 19.47
N ASN A 42 -6.73 2.63 19.14
CA ASN A 42 -6.74 1.54 20.11
C ASN A 42 -5.37 1.35 20.79
N VAL A 43 -5.38 1.34 22.12
CA VAL A 43 -4.17 1.30 22.96
C VAL A 43 -3.29 0.09 22.64
N ARG A 44 -3.87 -1.08 22.42
CA ARG A 44 -3.14 -2.31 22.10
C ARG A 44 -2.38 -2.16 20.79
N LEU A 45 -3.03 -1.62 19.75
CA LEU A 45 -2.38 -1.35 18.45
C LEU A 45 -1.22 -0.37 18.57
N VAL A 46 -1.39 0.67 19.39
CA VAL A 46 -0.32 1.65 19.66
C VAL A 46 0.90 0.99 20.29
N PHE A 47 0.70 0.11 21.28
CA PHE A 47 1.80 -0.62 21.92
C PHE A 47 2.47 -1.62 20.96
N GLU A 48 1.70 -2.35 20.17
CA GLU A 48 2.25 -3.29 19.17
C GLU A 48 3.05 -2.55 18.09
N LEU A 49 2.53 -1.43 17.58
CA LEU A 49 3.21 -0.57 16.61
C LEU A 49 4.53 -0.04 17.18
N THR A 50 4.48 0.58 18.36
CA THR A 50 5.64 1.22 18.96
C THR A 50 6.71 0.22 19.41
N LYS A 51 6.30 -1.01 19.76
CA LYS A 51 7.23 -2.13 19.97
C LYS A 51 8.02 -2.45 18.70
N ARG A 52 7.36 -2.59 17.54
CA ARG A 52 8.03 -2.83 16.25
C ARG A 52 8.95 -1.70 15.85
N ILE A 53 8.50 -0.44 15.98
CA ILE A 53 9.34 0.74 15.69
C ILE A 53 10.61 0.72 16.54
N ARG A 54 10.49 0.46 17.84
CA ARG A 54 11.64 0.41 18.77
C ARG A 54 12.60 -0.71 18.38
N GLU A 55 12.10 -1.91 18.12
CA GLU A 55 12.94 -3.06 17.76
C GLU A 55 13.72 -2.81 16.47
N ARG A 56 13.04 -2.31 15.43
CA ARG A 56 13.65 -1.94 14.15
C ARG A 56 14.68 -0.83 14.31
N ALA A 57 14.36 0.23 15.06
CA ALA A 57 15.28 1.36 15.27
C ALA A 57 16.58 0.97 15.99
N LEU A 58 16.53 -0.01 16.91
CA LEU A 58 17.70 -0.46 17.65
C LEU A 58 18.53 -1.49 16.87
N ARG A 59 17.90 -2.31 16.03
CA ARG A 59 18.56 -3.39 15.27
C ARG A 59 19.04 -2.97 13.89
N GLU A 60 18.28 -2.13 13.18
CA GLU A 60 18.61 -1.72 11.82
C GLU A 60 19.68 -0.62 11.84
N GLN A 61 20.68 -0.78 10.98
CA GLN A 61 21.68 0.26 10.75
C GLN A 61 21.27 1.14 9.57
N PRO A 62 21.35 2.47 9.70
CA PRO A 62 21.07 3.37 8.60
C PRO A 62 22.14 3.24 7.50
N PRO A 63 21.77 3.50 6.23
CA PRO A 63 22.76 3.58 5.17
C PRO A 63 23.75 4.74 5.43
N PRO A 64 24.97 4.66 4.88
CA PRO A 64 25.95 5.75 4.98
C PRO A 64 25.36 7.09 4.52
N GLY A 65 25.60 8.15 5.32
CA GLY A 65 25.09 9.49 5.03
C GLY A 65 23.66 9.76 5.51
N VAL A 66 22.99 8.79 6.14
CA VAL A 66 21.71 8.97 6.85
C VAL A 66 21.94 8.89 8.36
N SER A 67 21.45 9.89 9.09
CA SER A 67 21.54 9.88 10.55
C SER A 67 20.58 8.84 11.16
N ARG A 68 20.93 8.29 12.34
CA ARG A 68 20.04 7.35 13.05
C ARG A 68 18.66 7.94 13.41
N ARG A 69 18.55 9.28 13.44
CA ARG A 69 17.29 9.99 13.70
C ARG A 69 16.42 10.06 12.45
N GLU A 70 16.98 10.42 11.30
CA GLU A 70 16.30 10.36 10.00
C GLU A 70 15.83 8.93 9.70
N TRP A 71 16.66 7.93 10.03
CA TRP A 71 16.28 6.52 9.90
C TRP A 71 15.11 6.14 10.80
N LEU A 72 15.09 6.59 12.06
CA LEU A 72 13.96 6.35 12.96
C LEU A 72 12.66 6.97 12.41
N VAL A 73 12.73 8.15 11.77
CA VAL A 73 11.57 8.74 11.09
C VAL A 73 11.08 7.84 9.95
N LYS A 74 11.98 7.31 9.12
CA LYS A 74 11.64 6.36 8.05
C LYS A 74 11.01 5.08 8.59
N VAL A 75 11.59 4.49 9.63
CA VAL A 75 11.03 3.29 10.29
C VAL A 75 9.62 3.56 10.81
N THR A 76 9.39 4.70 11.46
CA THR A 76 8.04 5.11 11.90
C THR A 76 7.08 5.25 10.73
N TYR A 77 7.50 5.92 9.65
CA TYR A 77 6.69 6.08 8.44
C TYR A 77 6.28 4.72 7.87
N GLU A 78 7.23 3.81 7.67
CA GLU A 78 6.96 2.48 7.11
C GLU A 78 6.03 1.65 8.00
N GLU A 79 6.23 1.67 9.32
CA GLU A 79 5.37 0.92 10.24
C GLU A 79 3.95 1.48 10.30
N LEU A 80 3.79 2.81 10.18
CA LEU A 80 2.48 3.43 10.03
C LEU A 80 1.83 3.07 8.70
N VAL A 81 2.57 3.12 7.58
CA VAL A 81 2.05 2.73 6.26
C VAL A 81 1.58 1.28 6.26
N LYS A 82 2.37 0.35 6.84
CA LYS A 82 1.97 -1.05 7.02
C LYS A 82 0.67 -1.18 7.81
N LEU A 83 0.50 -0.40 8.88
CA LEU A 83 -0.71 -0.43 9.69
C LEU A 83 -1.95 0.04 8.90
N PHE A 84 -1.79 0.96 7.95
CA PHE A 84 -2.87 1.46 7.08
C PHE A 84 -3.12 0.60 5.82
N GLY A 85 -2.54 -0.60 5.70
CA GLY A 85 -2.78 -1.50 4.56
C GLY A 85 -1.61 -1.63 3.58
N GLY A 86 -0.45 -1.04 3.90
CA GLY A 86 0.79 -1.22 3.15
C GLY A 86 0.92 -0.35 1.90
N ASP A 87 1.77 -0.78 0.97
CA ASP A 87 2.17 0.01 -0.21
C ASP A 87 1.25 -0.14 -1.42
N THR A 88 0.35 -1.12 -1.42
CA THR A 88 -0.55 -1.37 -2.56
C THR A 88 -1.78 -0.47 -2.47
N GLU A 89 -2.02 0.33 -3.51
CA GLU A 89 -3.29 1.02 -3.67
C GLU A 89 -4.44 -0.01 -3.73
N PRO A 90 -5.60 0.29 -3.12
CA PRO A 90 -6.76 -0.58 -3.22
C PRO A 90 -7.22 -0.70 -4.68
N GLU A 91 -7.52 -1.92 -5.12
CA GLU A 91 -8.22 -2.11 -6.40
C GLU A 91 -9.66 -1.61 -6.26
N VAL A 92 -9.99 -0.60 -7.05
CA VAL A 92 -11.30 0.04 -7.05
C VAL A 92 -12.15 -0.44 -8.22
N LYS A 93 -11.55 -0.95 -9.30
CA LYS A 93 -12.33 -1.46 -10.44
C LYS A 93 -12.89 -2.83 -10.09
N PRO A 94 -14.20 -3.06 -10.32
CA PRO A 94 -14.75 -4.40 -10.16
C PRO A 94 -14.11 -5.34 -11.20
N PRO A 95 -13.78 -6.59 -10.84
CA PRO A 95 -13.16 -7.56 -11.74
C PRO A 95 -14.12 -8.07 -12.83
N TYR A 96 -15.43 -7.98 -12.60
CA TYR A 96 -16.50 -8.35 -13.53
C TYR A 96 -17.75 -7.52 -13.25
N THR A 97 -18.75 -7.64 -14.13
CA THR A 97 -20.06 -6.97 -14.00
C THR A 97 -21.17 -7.98 -14.32
N PRO A 98 -22.34 -7.95 -13.65
CA PRO A 98 -22.72 -7.03 -12.58
C PRO A 98 -21.97 -7.31 -11.27
N TYR A 99 -21.61 -6.26 -10.52
CA TYR A 99 -20.92 -6.33 -9.23
C TYR A 99 -21.78 -5.76 -8.11
N VAL A 100 -22.04 -6.53 -7.05
CA VAL A 100 -22.94 -6.18 -5.95
C VAL A 100 -22.15 -5.80 -4.71
N ILE A 101 -22.34 -4.56 -4.24
CA ILE A 101 -21.72 -4.01 -3.05
C ILE A 101 -22.79 -3.85 -1.96
N MET A 102 -22.59 -4.47 -0.81
CA MET A 102 -23.44 -4.32 0.36
C MET A 102 -22.81 -3.34 1.35
N MET A 103 -23.49 -2.24 1.65
CA MET A 103 -23.00 -1.21 2.56
C MET A 103 -23.45 -1.51 3.98
N VAL A 104 -22.52 -1.63 4.92
CA VAL A 104 -22.81 -1.92 6.33
C VAL A 104 -22.12 -0.91 7.24
N GLY A 105 -22.61 -0.76 8.47
CA GLY A 105 -22.04 0.17 9.45
C GLY A 105 -23.08 0.81 10.34
N VAL A 106 -22.62 1.52 11.37
CA VAL A 106 -23.49 2.07 12.43
C VAL A 106 -24.37 3.20 11.95
N GLN A 107 -25.40 3.52 12.74
CA GLN A 107 -26.21 4.72 12.52
C GLN A 107 -25.33 5.97 12.51
N GLY A 108 -25.58 6.90 11.58
CA GLY A 108 -24.84 8.16 11.51
C GLY A 108 -23.40 8.08 10.95
N SER A 109 -22.93 6.90 10.55
CA SER A 109 -21.62 6.71 9.90
C SER A 109 -21.53 7.27 8.48
N GLY A 110 -22.66 7.67 7.88
CA GLY A 110 -22.69 8.23 6.54
C GLY A 110 -22.87 7.21 5.40
N LYS A 111 -23.46 6.02 5.67
CA LYS A 111 -23.75 4.98 4.66
C LYS A 111 -24.50 5.51 3.44
N THR A 112 -25.69 6.06 3.62
CA THR A 112 -26.53 6.59 2.53
C THR A 112 -25.81 7.65 1.71
N THR A 113 -25.10 8.59 2.35
CA THR A 113 -24.30 9.61 1.65
C THR A 113 -23.14 8.96 0.87
N THR A 114 -22.49 7.96 1.46
CA THR A 114 -21.41 7.19 0.81
C THR A 114 -21.92 6.42 -0.41
N VAL A 115 -23.13 5.88 -0.38
CA VAL A 115 -23.77 5.23 -1.54
C VAL A 115 -23.85 6.20 -2.72
N GLY A 116 -24.32 7.42 -2.51
CA GLY A 116 -24.36 8.44 -3.57
C GLY A 116 -22.99 8.83 -4.09
N LYS A 117 -22.01 9.00 -3.20
CA LYS A 117 -20.61 9.29 -3.57
C LYS A 117 -19.99 8.17 -4.40
N LEU A 118 -20.17 6.91 -3.99
CA LEU A 118 -19.71 5.73 -4.73
C LEU A 118 -20.41 5.63 -6.08
N ALA A 119 -21.72 5.88 -6.14
CA ALA A 119 -22.47 5.87 -7.38
C ALA A 119 -21.94 6.95 -8.36
N LYS A 120 -21.66 8.16 -7.87
CA LYS A 120 -21.04 9.22 -8.66
C LYS A 120 -19.62 8.84 -9.13
N PHE A 121 -18.80 8.30 -8.22
CA PHE A 121 -17.44 7.85 -8.50
C PHE A 121 -17.42 6.79 -9.62
N TYR A 122 -18.16 5.70 -9.47
CA TYR A 122 -18.17 4.63 -10.48
C TYR A 122 -18.85 5.04 -11.79
N ARG A 123 -19.88 5.90 -11.73
CA ARG A 123 -20.47 6.48 -12.95
C ARG A 123 -19.45 7.31 -13.73
N SER A 124 -18.60 8.07 -13.04
CA SER A 124 -17.51 8.83 -13.69
C SER A 124 -16.49 7.93 -14.40
N MET A 125 -16.40 6.66 -14.00
CA MET A 125 -15.59 5.63 -14.65
C MET A 125 -16.31 4.92 -15.81
N GLY A 126 -17.57 5.28 -16.11
CA GLY A 126 -18.35 4.74 -17.22
C GLY A 126 -19.29 3.59 -16.87
N TYR A 127 -19.42 3.20 -15.60
CA TYR A 127 -20.33 2.14 -15.18
C TYR A 127 -21.79 2.63 -15.03
N ARG A 128 -22.75 1.77 -15.38
CA ARG A 128 -24.17 1.96 -15.05
C ARG A 128 -24.43 1.52 -13.62
N ILE A 129 -24.86 2.45 -12.77
CA ILE A 129 -25.03 2.19 -11.34
C ILE A 129 -26.51 2.01 -11.00
N GLY A 130 -26.80 1.01 -10.18
CA GLY A 130 -28.06 0.87 -9.47
C GLY A 130 -27.87 0.96 -7.96
N VAL A 131 -28.82 1.57 -7.26
CA VAL A 131 -28.83 1.62 -5.79
C VAL A 131 -30.13 1.03 -5.24
N VAL A 132 -30.03 0.31 -4.13
CA VAL A 132 -31.16 -0.34 -3.46
C VAL A 132 -31.33 0.25 -2.06
N ALA A 133 -32.52 0.77 -1.77
CA ALA A 133 -32.90 1.31 -0.46
C ALA A 133 -33.40 0.19 0.48
N ALA A 134 -32.48 -0.47 1.19
CA ALA A 134 -32.80 -1.52 2.16
C ALA A 134 -32.74 -1.03 3.64
N ASP A 135 -32.62 0.27 3.89
CA ASP A 135 -32.83 0.87 5.21
C ASP A 135 -34.32 1.09 5.47
N THR A 136 -34.96 0.10 6.08
CA THR A 136 -36.39 0.12 6.45
C THR A 136 -36.67 0.73 7.82
N TYR A 137 -35.64 1.09 8.59
CA TYR A 137 -35.78 1.56 9.97
C TYR A 137 -35.77 3.07 10.08
N ARG A 138 -34.94 3.74 9.28
CA ARG A 138 -34.76 5.18 9.39
C ARG A 138 -35.85 5.93 8.60
N PRO A 139 -36.64 6.80 9.26
CA PRO A 139 -37.63 7.63 8.56
C PRO A 139 -36.96 8.51 7.49
N GLY A 140 -37.55 8.55 6.30
CA GLY A 140 -37.04 9.34 5.18
C GLY A 140 -35.81 8.77 4.46
N ALA A 141 -35.31 7.59 4.85
CA ALA A 141 -34.13 6.99 4.22
C ALA A 141 -34.38 6.62 2.75
N TYR A 142 -35.58 6.11 2.45
CA TYR A 142 -36.02 5.81 1.10
C TYR A 142 -35.98 7.07 0.21
N GLU A 143 -36.66 8.15 0.63
CA GLU A 143 -36.74 9.40 -0.12
C GLU A 143 -35.37 10.07 -0.24
N GLN A 144 -34.57 10.04 0.83
CA GLN A 144 -33.21 10.56 0.82
C GLN A 144 -32.34 9.85 -0.21
N LEU A 145 -32.34 8.51 -0.23
CA LEU A 145 -31.54 7.77 -1.20
C LEU A 145 -32.09 7.95 -2.62
N GLN A 146 -33.40 8.05 -2.81
CA GLN A 146 -34.02 8.32 -4.11
C GLN A 146 -33.58 9.67 -4.69
N GLN A 147 -33.62 10.73 -3.88
CA GLN A 147 -33.15 12.06 -4.30
C GLN A 147 -31.66 12.03 -4.65
N LEU A 148 -30.85 11.32 -3.85
CA LEU A 148 -29.42 11.18 -4.09
C LEU A 148 -29.13 10.42 -5.39
N ALA A 149 -29.84 9.31 -5.63
CA ALA A 149 -29.74 8.52 -6.85
C ALA A 149 -30.09 9.37 -8.09
N ASN A 150 -31.17 10.15 -8.02
CA ASN A 150 -31.57 11.07 -9.08
C ASN A 150 -30.50 12.15 -9.33
N ARG A 151 -29.93 12.75 -8.27
CA ARG A 151 -28.87 13.77 -8.36
C ARG A 151 -27.63 13.25 -9.08
N VAL A 152 -27.27 11.98 -8.88
CA VAL A 152 -26.07 11.37 -9.51
C VAL A 152 -26.40 10.58 -10.79
N GLY A 153 -27.68 10.51 -11.18
CA GLY A 153 -28.16 9.77 -12.35
C GLY A 153 -28.09 8.25 -12.23
N ALA A 154 -28.09 7.70 -11.02
CA ALA A 154 -28.11 6.25 -10.78
C ALA A 154 -29.53 5.69 -10.89
N MET A 155 -29.66 4.43 -11.32
CA MET A 155 -30.92 3.70 -11.21
C MET A 155 -31.24 3.48 -9.73
N PHE A 156 -32.53 3.53 -9.38
CA PHE A 156 -32.99 3.41 -8.00
C PHE A 156 -34.02 2.28 -7.88
N TYR A 157 -33.93 1.54 -6.78
CA TYR A 157 -34.95 0.58 -6.36
C TYR A 157 -35.21 0.70 -4.85
N GLY A 158 -36.47 0.55 -4.47
CA GLY A 158 -36.90 0.32 -3.10
C GLY A 158 -38.41 0.09 -3.04
N GLU A 159 -38.90 -0.45 -1.93
CA GLU A 159 -40.33 -0.72 -1.73
C GLU A 159 -40.86 0.16 -0.57
N PRO A 160 -41.43 1.33 -0.87
CA PRO A 160 -41.87 2.26 0.18
C PRO A 160 -42.96 1.60 1.05
N GLY A 161 -42.79 1.69 2.38
CA GLY A 161 -43.70 1.10 3.37
C GLY A 161 -43.45 -0.36 3.71
N SER A 162 -42.59 -1.07 2.96
CA SER A 162 -42.15 -2.42 3.31
C SER A 162 -41.15 -2.38 4.48
N LYS A 163 -41.28 -3.34 5.41
CA LYS A 163 -40.36 -3.51 6.54
C LYS A 163 -39.36 -4.66 6.33
N ASP A 164 -39.51 -5.43 5.24
CA ASP A 164 -38.67 -6.59 4.97
C ASP A 164 -37.43 -6.20 4.15
N ALA A 165 -36.36 -5.83 4.85
CA ALA A 165 -35.10 -5.44 4.23
C ALA A 165 -34.47 -6.55 3.36
N VAL A 166 -34.69 -7.83 3.71
CA VAL A 166 -34.15 -8.98 2.96
C VAL A 166 -34.86 -9.11 1.62
N ALA A 167 -36.19 -9.02 1.61
CA ALA A 167 -36.97 -9.05 0.38
C ALA A 167 -36.61 -7.88 -0.54
N ILE A 168 -36.53 -6.66 0.00
CA ILE A 168 -36.18 -5.45 -0.77
C ILE A 168 -34.79 -5.60 -1.40
N ALA A 169 -33.79 -6.07 -0.64
CA ALA A 169 -32.44 -6.26 -1.14
C ALA A 169 -32.40 -7.29 -2.28
N ARG A 170 -33.05 -8.45 -2.12
CA ARG A 170 -33.12 -9.51 -3.14
C ARG A 170 -33.82 -9.02 -4.41
N ASN A 171 -35.03 -8.48 -4.27
CA ASN A 171 -35.83 -8.02 -5.40
C ASN A 171 -35.12 -6.86 -6.13
N GLY A 172 -34.50 -5.94 -5.39
CA GLY A 172 -33.78 -4.81 -5.95
C GLY A 172 -32.53 -5.19 -6.73
N VAL A 173 -31.75 -6.15 -6.21
CA VAL A 173 -30.58 -6.66 -6.94
C VAL A 173 -31.02 -7.38 -8.22
N GLU A 174 -32.05 -8.22 -8.18
CA GLU A 174 -32.57 -8.90 -9.37
C GLU A 174 -33.09 -7.91 -10.42
N GLU A 175 -33.87 -6.91 -10.01
CA GLU A 175 -34.45 -5.92 -10.90
C GLU A 175 -33.37 -5.03 -11.54
N LEU A 176 -32.39 -4.56 -10.76
CA LEU A 176 -31.30 -3.73 -11.29
C LEU A 176 -30.37 -4.53 -12.21
N LYS A 177 -30.16 -5.83 -11.96
CA LYS A 177 -29.46 -6.73 -12.90
C LYS A 177 -30.21 -6.80 -14.24
N LYS A 178 -31.53 -6.98 -14.22
CA LYS A 178 -32.38 -7.00 -15.44
C LYS A 178 -32.34 -5.68 -16.20
N ARG A 179 -32.28 -4.54 -15.50
CA ARG A 179 -32.16 -3.20 -16.07
C ARG A 179 -30.74 -2.88 -16.58
N GLY A 180 -29.80 -3.80 -16.44
CA GLY A 180 -28.43 -3.67 -16.94
C GLY A 180 -27.54 -2.80 -16.06
N ALA A 181 -27.72 -2.81 -14.74
CA ALA A 181 -26.74 -2.21 -13.83
C ALA A 181 -25.43 -3.01 -13.87
N ASP A 182 -24.31 -2.31 -14.07
CA ASP A 182 -22.97 -2.90 -14.02
C ASP A 182 -22.47 -3.00 -12.57
N ILE A 183 -22.88 -2.05 -11.72
CA ILE A 183 -22.60 -2.07 -10.27
C ILE A 183 -23.90 -1.77 -9.51
N ILE A 184 -24.19 -2.57 -8.49
CA ILE A 184 -25.37 -2.43 -7.64
C ILE A 184 -24.92 -2.20 -6.20
N ILE A 185 -25.37 -1.09 -5.60
CA ILE A 185 -25.01 -0.72 -4.22
C ILE A 185 -26.24 -0.83 -3.33
N VAL A 186 -26.21 -1.70 -2.33
CA VAL A 186 -27.30 -1.92 -1.39
C VAL A 186 -27.04 -1.11 -0.11
N ASP A 187 -27.86 -0.10 0.16
CA ASP A 187 -27.82 0.69 1.41
C ASP A 187 -28.63 -0.02 2.49
N THR A 188 -27.97 -0.59 3.50
CA THR A 188 -28.67 -1.23 4.61
C THR A 188 -28.87 -0.26 5.77
N ALA A 189 -29.79 -0.61 6.67
CA ALA A 189 -29.93 0.11 7.93
C ALA A 189 -28.64 0.11 8.76
N GLY A 190 -28.43 1.19 9.52
CA GLY A 190 -27.45 1.20 10.61
C GLY A 190 -28.15 1.27 11.93
N ARG A 191 -27.83 0.35 12.84
CA ARG A 191 -28.29 0.42 14.23
C ARG A 191 -27.11 0.57 15.19
N HIS A 192 -27.38 1.16 16.35
CA HIS A 192 -26.43 1.22 17.45
C HIS A 192 -27.21 1.24 18.76
N GLY A 193 -26.97 0.25 19.63
CA GLY A 193 -27.59 0.21 20.96
C GLY A 193 -27.39 -1.12 21.67
N TYR A 194 -27.00 -1.06 22.94
CA TYR A 194 -26.97 -2.21 23.86
C TYR A 194 -28.38 -2.83 23.91
N GLY A 195 -28.55 -4.03 23.36
CA GLY A 195 -29.80 -4.80 23.35
C GLY A 195 -30.33 -5.21 21.97
N GLU A 196 -29.92 -4.52 20.89
CA GLU A 196 -30.44 -4.78 19.52
C GLU A 196 -29.33 -5.16 18.50
N GLU A 197 -28.08 -5.28 18.94
CA GLU A 197 -26.94 -5.64 18.09
C GLU A 197 -27.06 -7.03 17.46
N GLU A 198 -27.52 -8.04 18.21
CA GLU A 198 -27.69 -9.41 17.69
C GLU A 198 -28.67 -9.45 16.51
N ALA A 199 -29.80 -8.74 16.64
CA ALA A 199 -30.82 -8.67 15.60
C ALA A 199 -30.31 -7.95 14.34
N LEU A 200 -29.46 -6.93 14.50
CA LEU A 200 -28.82 -6.25 13.38
C LEU A 200 -27.85 -7.19 12.64
N LEU A 201 -26.98 -7.87 13.38
CA LEU A 201 -25.98 -8.77 12.79
C LEU A 201 -26.67 -9.94 12.07
N GLU A 202 -27.78 -10.44 12.62
CA GLU A 202 -28.59 -11.47 11.99
C GLU A 202 -29.31 -10.97 10.73
N GLU A 203 -29.90 -9.78 10.77
CA GLU A 203 -30.49 -9.14 9.59
C GLU A 203 -29.44 -8.90 8.49
N MET A 204 -28.24 -8.47 8.87
CA MET A 204 -27.10 -8.32 7.96
C MET A 204 -26.70 -9.65 7.32
N ARG A 205 -26.61 -10.74 8.10
CA ARG A 205 -26.34 -12.08 7.56
C ARG A 205 -27.40 -12.52 6.56
N ARG A 206 -28.69 -12.36 6.92
CA ARG A 206 -29.81 -12.75 6.07
C ARG A 206 -29.85 -11.96 4.76
N ILE A 207 -29.54 -10.65 4.78
CA ILE A 207 -29.41 -9.86 3.57
C ILE A 207 -28.25 -10.38 2.72
N ALA A 208 -27.07 -10.59 3.33
CA ALA A 208 -25.90 -11.07 2.63
C ALA A 208 -26.12 -12.45 1.99
N GLU A 209 -26.78 -13.38 2.68
CA GLU A 209 -27.16 -14.69 2.14
C GLU A 209 -28.13 -14.56 0.96
N ALA A 210 -29.13 -13.68 1.08
CA ALA A 210 -30.15 -13.51 0.05
C ALA A 210 -29.61 -12.88 -1.25
N ILE A 211 -28.62 -12.00 -1.16
CA ILE A 211 -28.07 -11.29 -2.34
C ILE A 211 -26.70 -11.81 -2.80
N SER A 212 -26.00 -12.56 -1.95
CA SER A 212 -24.62 -13.03 -2.17
C SER A 212 -23.71 -11.91 -2.69
N PRO A 213 -23.43 -10.85 -1.89
CA PRO A 213 -22.72 -9.67 -2.36
C PRO A 213 -21.27 -10.02 -2.72
N ASP A 214 -20.77 -9.45 -3.80
CA ASP A 214 -19.37 -9.62 -4.23
C ASP A 214 -18.41 -8.86 -3.30
N GLU A 215 -18.91 -7.79 -2.66
CA GLU A 215 -18.16 -7.03 -1.67
C GLU A 215 -19.07 -6.49 -0.55
N VAL A 216 -18.67 -6.74 0.70
CA VAL A 216 -19.27 -6.09 1.88
C VAL A 216 -18.36 -4.97 2.34
N MET A 217 -18.89 -3.75 2.33
CA MET A 217 -18.14 -2.52 2.57
C MET A 217 -18.60 -1.86 3.87
N LEU A 218 -17.71 -1.82 4.86
CA LEU A 218 -17.97 -1.23 6.17
C LEU A 218 -17.70 0.28 6.16
N VAL A 219 -18.73 1.06 6.45
CA VAL A 219 -18.64 2.52 6.58
C VAL A 219 -18.44 2.91 8.03
N ILE A 220 -17.35 3.62 8.31
CA ILE A 220 -16.97 4.08 9.64
C ILE A 220 -16.77 5.58 9.65
N ASP A 221 -17.33 6.22 10.67
CA ASP A 221 -17.05 7.62 10.99
C ASP A 221 -15.64 7.76 11.57
N ALA A 222 -14.84 8.67 11.00
CA ALA A 222 -13.50 8.97 11.50
C ALA A 222 -13.48 9.43 12.97
N ALA A 223 -14.60 9.92 13.51
CA ALA A 223 -14.76 10.33 14.91
C ALA A 223 -15.04 9.18 15.89
N MET A 224 -15.34 7.96 15.40
CA MET A 224 -15.79 6.84 16.25
C MET A 224 -14.71 6.32 17.23
N GLY A 225 -13.44 6.66 17.00
CA GLY A 225 -12.34 6.37 17.91
C GLY A 225 -12.19 4.88 18.22
N GLN A 226 -11.88 4.53 19.47
CA GLN A 226 -11.56 3.16 19.87
C GLN A 226 -12.73 2.17 19.74
N LYS A 227 -13.99 2.64 19.85
CA LYS A 227 -15.20 1.80 19.71
C LYS A 227 -15.32 1.13 18.35
N SER A 228 -14.62 1.66 17.35
CA SER A 228 -14.55 1.09 16.01
C SER A 228 -13.92 -0.30 15.95
N TYR A 229 -13.01 -0.64 16.87
CA TYR A 229 -12.38 -1.96 16.88
C TYR A 229 -13.42 -3.06 17.14
N ASP A 230 -14.14 -2.96 18.26
CA ASP A 230 -15.08 -4.00 18.70
C ASP A 230 -16.27 -4.13 17.74
N LEU A 231 -16.76 -3.00 17.24
CA LEU A 231 -17.80 -2.97 16.23
C LEU A 231 -17.33 -3.66 14.94
N ALA A 232 -16.19 -3.23 14.38
CA ALA A 232 -15.72 -3.76 13.12
C ALA A 232 -15.42 -5.26 13.22
N LYS A 233 -14.87 -5.71 14.36
CA LYS A 233 -14.66 -7.12 14.67
C LYS A 233 -15.97 -7.91 14.61
N ARG A 234 -17.01 -7.46 15.31
CA ARG A 234 -18.33 -8.13 15.34
C ARG A 234 -18.99 -8.17 13.98
N PHE A 235 -18.92 -7.08 13.22
CA PHE A 235 -19.44 -7.03 11.85
C PHE A 235 -18.73 -8.05 10.96
N HIS A 236 -17.40 -8.13 11.05
CA HIS A 236 -16.60 -9.07 10.27
C HIS A 236 -16.82 -10.54 10.67
N GLU A 237 -17.04 -10.83 11.95
CA GLU A 237 -17.43 -12.16 12.44
C GLU A 237 -18.85 -12.55 11.96
N ALA A 238 -19.73 -11.58 11.78
CA ALA A 238 -21.08 -11.82 11.28
C ALA A 238 -21.13 -12.02 9.76
N THR A 239 -20.55 -11.09 9.02
CA THR A 239 -20.42 -11.12 7.56
C THR A 239 -19.03 -10.61 7.19
N PRO A 240 -18.16 -11.42 6.55
CA PRO A 240 -16.79 -11.03 6.24
C PRO A 240 -16.72 -9.70 5.48
N ILE A 241 -16.17 -8.68 6.14
CA ILE A 241 -15.97 -7.35 5.56
C ILE A 241 -14.80 -7.41 4.56
N GLY A 242 -15.06 -7.05 3.31
CA GLY A 242 -14.05 -6.99 2.25
C GLY A 242 -13.30 -5.67 2.20
N SER A 243 -13.97 -4.56 2.51
CA SER A 243 -13.37 -3.23 2.49
C SER A 243 -13.98 -2.25 3.50
N ILE A 244 -13.26 -1.15 3.73
CA ILE A 244 -13.66 -0.08 4.63
C ILE A 244 -13.75 1.25 3.87
N VAL A 245 -14.76 2.05 4.17
CA VAL A 245 -14.83 3.48 3.82
C VAL A 245 -14.81 4.30 5.10
N VAL A 246 -13.92 5.28 5.15
CA VAL A 246 -13.81 6.21 6.30
C VAL A 246 -14.44 7.53 5.92
N THR A 247 -15.49 7.95 6.62
CA THR A 247 -16.21 9.20 6.35
C THR A 247 -15.82 10.31 7.31
N LYS A 248 -16.23 11.55 6.98
CA LYS A 248 -16.05 12.75 7.80
C LYS A 248 -14.58 13.06 8.13
N MET A 249 -13.69 12.81 7.18
CA MET A 249 -12.25 13.10 7.31
C MET A 249 -11.92 14.60 7.20
N ASP A 250 -12.89 15.43 6.87
CA ASP A 250 -12.83 16.90 6.86
C ASP A 250 -13.07 17.53 8.23
N GLY A 251 -13.72 16.81 9.14
CA GLY A 251 -14.07 17.30 10.46
C GLY A 251 -12.91 17.35 11.47
N THR A 252 -13.25 17.44 12.75
CA THR A 252 -12.31 17.37 13.88
C THR A 252 -11.75 15.96 14.12
N ALA A 253 -12.16 15.00 13.30
CA ALA A 253 -11.84 13.60 13.44
C ALA A 253 -10.32 13.34 13.36
N LYS A 254 -9.86 12.43 14.21
CA LYS A 254 -8.42 12.17 14.40
C LYS A 254 -7.93 10.95 13.60
N GLY A 255 -8.82 10.28 12.86
CA GLY A 255 -8.50 9.14 11.99
C GLY A 255 -8.18 7.83 12.73
N GLY A 256 -8.07 7.83 14.06
CA GLY A 256 -7.70 6.64 14.84
C GLY A 256 -8.73 5.51 14.83
N GLY A 257 -9.99 5.82 14.55
CA GLY A 257 -11.04 4.81 14.36
C GLY A 257 -10.83 3.96 13.10
N ALA A 258 -10.34 4.56 12.02
CA ALA A 258 -10.05 3.84 10.77
C ALA A 258 -8.96 2.77 10.99
N LEU A 259 -7.88 3.13 11.69
CA LEU A 259 -6.80 2.21 12.07
C LEU A 259 -7.32 1.02 12.87
N SER A 260 -8.19 1.31 13.83
CA SER A 260 -8.73 0.31 14.74
C SER A 260 -9.63 -0.68 13.98
N ALA A 261 -10.41 -0.22 13.02
CA ALA A 261 -11.23 -1.10 12.18
C ALA A 261 -10.43 -1.95 11.18
N VAL A 262 -9.37 -1.40 10.57
CA VAL A 262 -8.46 -2.18 9.72
C VAL A 262 -7.84 -3.31 10.51
N ALA A 263 -7.35 -3.03 11.71
CA ALA A 263 -6.73 -4.04 12.55
C ALA A 263 -7.71 -5.10 13.05
N ALA A 264 -8.98 -4.74 13.28
CA ALA A 264 -10.02 -5.66 13.74
C ALA A 264 -10.50 -6.63 12.64
N THR A 265 -10.51 -6.18 11.38
CA THR A 265 -11.14 -6.91 10.26
C THR A 265 -10.13 -7.48 9.28
N GLY A 266 -8.90 -6.96 9.24
CA GLY A 266 -7.95 -7.24 8.16
C GLY A 266 -8.35 -6.62 6.81
N ALA A 267 -9.52 -5.99 6.72
CA ALA A 267 -10.01 -5.35 5.51
C ALA A 267 -9.21 -4.08 5.20
N ARG A 268 -9.14 -3.74 3.91
CA ARG A 268 -8.43 -2.53 3.46
C ARG A 268 -9.37 -1.35 3.38
N ILE A 269 -8.87 -0.17 3.72
CA ILE A 269 -9.59 1.08 3.44
C ILE A 269 -9.50 1.32 1.93
N LYS A 270 -10.65 1.33 1.24
CA LYS A 270 -10.73 1.64 -0.20
C LYS A 270 -10.92 3.13 -0.46
N PHE A 271 -11.76 3.78 0.34
CA PHE A 271 -12.13 5.18 0.12
C PHE A 271 -12.13 5.99 1.41
N ILE A 272 -11.93 7.30 1.26
CA ILE A 272 -12.11 8.31 2.31
C ILE A 272 -13.09 9.38 1.84
N GLY A 273 -14.09 9.69 2.66
CA GLY A 273 -15.01 10.81 2.45
C GLY A 273 -14.44 12.07 3.09
N THR A 274 -14.24 13.11 2.28
CA THR A 274 -13.57 14.37 2.68
C THR A 274 -14.53 15.56 2.74
N GLY A 275 -15.82 15.30 2.95
CA GLY A 275 -16.86 16.31 3.09
C GLY A 275 -18.25 15.73 2.89
N GLU A 276 -19.24 16.58 2.62
CA GLU A 276 -20.66 16.20 2.48
C GLU A 276 -21.10 16.04 1.02
N ASP A 277 -20.44 16.72 0.08
CA ASP A 277 -20.83 16.70 -1.32
C ASP A 277 -20.53 15.37 -2.00
N VAL A 278 -21.27 15.09 -3.10
CA VAL A 278 -21.20 13.82 -3.84
C VAL A 278 -19.84 13.59 -4.52
N ASP A 279 -19.09 14.66 -4.77
CA ASP A 279 -17.76 14.60 -5.39
C ASP A 279 -16.62 14.47 -4.35
N GLU A 280 -16.93 14.57 -3.05
CA GLU A 280 -15.94 14.55 -1.97
C GLU A 280 -15.70 13.12 -1.46
N LEU A 281 -15.22 12.26 -2.36
CA LEU A 281 -14.78 10.89 -2.09
C LEU A 281 -13.45 10.63 -2.82
N GLU A 282 -12.41 10.31 -2.06
CA GLU A 282 -11.09 10.00 -2.60
C GLU A 282 -10.74 8.51 -2.42
N VAL A 283 -9.98 7.95 -3.36
CA VAL A 283 -9.35 6.64 -3.19
C VAL A 283 -8.30 6.73 -2.08
N PHE A 284 -8.34 5.82 -1.13
CA PHE A 284 -7.40 5.82 -0.02
C PHE A 284 -6.01 5.37 -0.46
N ARG A 285 -5.02 6.24 -0.23
CA ARG A 285 -3.60 5.95 -0.51
C ARG A 285 -2.80 5.98 0.79
N PRO A 286 -2.44 4.82 1.38
CA PRO A 286 -1.78 4.75 2.68
C PRO A 286 -0.51 5.60 2.77
N ARG A 287 0.39 5.52 1.77
CA ARG A 287 1.65 6.30 1.74
C ARG A 287 1.39 7.81 1.80
N ARG A 288 0.45 8.30 0.98
CA ARG A 288 0.09 9.73 0.93
C ARG A 288 -0.60 10.17 2.21
N PHE A 289 -1.45 9.32 2.78
CA PHE A 289 -2.14 9.57 4.04
C PHE A 289 -1.16 9.69 5.21
N VAL A 290 -0.22 8.75 5.36
CA VAL A 290 0.79 8.78 6.42
C VAL A 290 1.77 9.95 6.22
N ALA A 291 2.14 10.27 4.99
CA ALA A 291 2.95 11.45 4.70
C ALA A 291 2.24 12.76 5.11
N ARG A 292 0.93 12.88 4.83
CA ARG A 292 0.08 13.98 5.33
C ARG A 292 0.12 14.08 6.85
N LEU A 293 -0.02 12.93 7.52
CA LEU A 293 -0.07 12.82 8.98
C LEU A 293 1.27 13.16 9.67
N LEU A 294 2.41 12.81 9.07
CA LEU A 294 3.74 13.13 9.62
C LEU A 294 4.26 14.51 9.20
N GLY A 295 3.67 15.13 8.17
CA GLY A 295 4.04 16.43 7.62
C GLY A 295 4.75 16.32 6.26
N MET A 296 4.05 16.66 5.17
CA MET A 296 4.43 16.28 3.79
C MET A 296 5.70 16.93 3.25
N GLY A 297 5.99 18.19 3.59
CA GLY A 297 7.04 18.97 2.89
C GLY A 297 8.45 18.43 3.08
N ASP A 298 8.87 18.23 4.33
CA ASP A 298 10.24 17.81 4.63
C ASP A 298 10.43 16.29 4.58
N LEU A 299 9.34 15.52 4.71
CA LEU A 299 9.41 14.08 4.84
C LEU A 299 9.58 13.37 3.50
N GLU A 300 8.91 13.82 2.44
CA GLU A 300 8.99 13.18 1.12
C GLU A 300 10.40 13.28 0.54
N SER A 301 10.99 14.47 0.56
CA SER A 301 12.38 14.69 0.14
C SER A 301 13.39 13.91 1.00
N LEU A 302 13.14 13.79 2.31
CA LEU A 302 13.95 12.96 3.20
C LEU A 302 13.85 11.48 2.83
N LEU A 303 12.64 10.96 2.63
CA LEU A 303 12.41 9.57 2.26
C LEU A 303 13.05 9.24 0.90
N GLU A 304 12.88 10.10 -0.11
CA GLU A 304 13.52 9.95 -1.42
C GLU A 304 15.05 9.93 -1.30
N ARG A 305 15.63 10.83 -0.50
CA ARG A 305 17.07 10.85 -0.23
C ARG A 305 17.54 9.56 0.44
N ILE A 306 16.79 9.04 1.42
CA ILE A 306 17.14 7.78 2.10
C ILE A 306 17.00 6.60 1.15
N GLU A 307 15.90 6.46 0.40
CA GLU A 307 15.68 5.40 -0.59
C GLU A 307 16.82 5.39 -1.63
N ARG A 308 17.27 6.57 -2.06
CA ARG A 308 18.43 6.72 -2.94
C ARG A 308 19.72 6.21 -2.30
N LEU A 309 20.03 6.61 -1.07
CA LEU A 309 21.26 6.18 -0.38
C LEU A 309 21.26 4.68 -0.08
N GLN A 310 20.11 4.10 0.29
CA GLN A 310 19.95 2.66 0.42
C GLN A 310 20.21 1.93 -0.90
N SER A 311 19.68 2.45 -2.00
CA SER A 311 19.89 1.85 -3.34
C SER A 311 21.37 1.84 -3.73
N VAL A 312 22.13 2.86 -3.34
CA VAL A 312 23.60 2.92 -3.54
C VAL A 312 24.32 1.90 -2.67
N GLU A 313 23.99 1.81 -1.38
CA GLU A 313 24.62 0.85 -0.45
C GLU A 313 24.32 -0.61 -0.86
N GLU A 314 23.08 -0.90 -1.27
CA GLU A 314 22.69 -2.22 -1.78
C GLU A 314 23.46 -2.59 -3.06
N PHE A 315 23.68 -1.60 -3.94
CA PHE A 315 24.50 -1.78 -5.13
C PHE A 315 25.96 -2.08 -4.77
N GLU A 316 26.56 -1.33 -3.83
CA GLU A 316 27.93 -1.58 -3.36
C GLU A 316 28.09 -2.98 -2.75
N LYS A 317 27.14 -3.42 -1.91
CA LYS A 317 27.11 -4.78 -1.33
C LYS A 317 27.02 -5.84 -2.42
N THR A 318 26.15 -5.64 -3.41
CA THR A 318 25.97 -6.57 -4.52
C THR A 318 27.25 -6.69 -5.35
N VAL A 319 27.94 -5.57 -5.61
CA VAL A 319 29.24 -5.56 -6.29
C VAL A 319 30.32 -6.29 -5.47
N ALA A 320 30.37 -6.07 -4.16
CA ALA A 320 31.30 -6.77 -3.28
C ALA A 320 31.06 -8.30 -3.28
N GLU A 321 29.79 -8.74 -3.24
CA GLU A 321 29.41 -10.15 -3.41
C GLU A 321 29.85 -10.72 -4.77
N MET A 322 29.70 -9.94 -5.86
CA MET A 322 30.17 -10.37 -7.19
C MET A 322 31.68 -10.61 -7.24
N VAL A 323 32.46 -9.75 -6.58
CA VAL A 323 33.92 -9.84 -6.53
C VAL A 323 34.37 -11.03 -5.68
N ALA A 324 33.68 -11.28 -4.56
CA ALA A 324 34.02 -12.37 -3.63
C ALA A 324 33.53 -13.75 -4.10
N GLY A 325 32.37 -13.81 -4.77
CA GLY A 325 31.62 -15.04 -5.05
C GLY A 325 31.69 -15.57 -6.49
N LYS A 326 30.81 -16.53 -6.78
CA LYS A 326 30.53 -17.00 -8.15
C LYS A 326 29.50 -16.07 -8.78
N ILE A 327 29.80 -15.55 -9.97
CA ILE A 327 28.91 -14.66 -10.71
C ILE A 327 27.87 -15.51 -11.42
N THR A 328 26.62 -15.40 -10.98
CA THR A 328 25.45 -16.09 -11.52
C THR A 328 24.47 -15.08 -12.13
N PHE A 329 23.45 -15.55 -12.86
CA PHE A 329 22.40 -14.65 -13.36
C PHE A 329 21.54 -14.09 -12.23
N ARG A 330 21.41 -14.75 -11.06
CA ARG A 330 20.72 -14.15 -9.90
C ARG A 330 21.41 -12.88 -9.42
N VAL A 331 22.74 -12.92 -9.40
CA VAL A 331 23.56 -11.79 -8.96
C VAL A 331 23.52 -10.68 -10.01
N LEU A 332 23.58 -11.03 -11.30
CA LEU A 332 23.38 -10.10 -12.42
C LEU A 332 21.98 -9.47 -12.43
N TYR A 333 20.95 -10.25 -12.10
CA TYR A 333 19.57 -9.80 -11.96
C TYR A 333 19.46 -8.70 -10.91
N LYS A 334 19.98 -8.96 -9.70
CA LYS A 334 20.00 -7.97 -8.61
C LYS A 334 20.67 -6.67 -9.03
N GLN A 335 21.82 -6.76 -9.72
CA GLN A 335 22.52 -5.59 -10.25
C GLN A 335 21.67 -4.81 -11.26
N LEU A 336 21.08 -5.48 -12.25
CA LEU A 336 20.25 -4.82 -13.27
C LEU A 336 19.01 -4.16 -12.66
N GLU A 337 18.39 -4.82 -11.67
CA GLU A 337 17.26 -4.26 -10.94
C GLU A 337 17.65 -3.02 -10.11
N GLN A 338 18.78 -3.06 -9.39
CA GLN A 338 19.31 -1.93 -8.63
C GLN A 338 19.71 -0.76 -9.55
N MET A 339 20.37 -1.05 -10.67
CA MET A 339 20.72 -0.02 -11.66
C MET A 339 19.48 0.64 -12.26
N ARG A 340 18.39 -0.12 -12.49
CA ARG A 340 17.11 0.45 -12.92
C ARG A 340 16.53 1.41 -11.88
N LYS A 341 16.59 1.05 -10.58
CA LYS A 341 16.17 1.95 -9.48
C LYS A 341 17.02 3.22 -9.40
N LEU A 342 18.30 3.12 -9.71
CA LEU A 342 19.25 4.25 -9.73
C LEU A 342 19.18 5.10 -11.02
N GLY A 343 18.53 4.60 -12.09
CA GLY A 343 18.45 5.24 -13.41
C GLY A 343 18.08 6.73 -13.39
N PRO A 344 17.02 7.14 -12.68
CA PRO A 344 16.63 8.56 -12.56
C PRO A 344 17.71 9.45 -11.88
N PHE A 345 18.63 8.84 -11.12
CA PHE A 345 19.58 9.53 -10.24
C PHE A 345 21.04 9.47 -10.74
N ARG A 346 21.28 8.90 -11.92
CA ARG A 346 22.61 8.70 -12.53
C ARG A 346 23.42 10.00 -12.65
N LYS A 347 22.78 11.13 -12.98
CA LYS A 347 23.44 12.44 -13.12
C LYS A 347 24.07 12.95 -11.83
N VAL A 348 23.51 12.58 -10.67
CA VAL A 348 24.02 13.06 -9.37
C VAL A 348 25.15 12.17 -8.85
N LEU A 349 25.16 10.87 -9.20
CA LEU A 349 26.25 9.97 -8.85
C LEU A 349 27.56 10.29 -9.59
N GLN A 350 27.48 10.85 -10.81
CA GLN A 350 28.63 11.34 -11.57
C GLN A 350 29.32 12.55 -10.92
N MET A 351 28.66 13.24 -10.00
CA MET A 351 29.20 14.42 -9.30
C MET A 351 29.96 14.06 -8.00
N ILE A 352 29.96 12.79 -7.57
CA ILE A 352 30.65 12.35 -6.35
C ILE A 352 32.12 12.05 -6.68
N PRO A 353 33.09 12.78 -6.08
CA PRO A 353 34.52 12.55 -6.31
C PRO A 353 34.92 11.11 -5.95
N GLY A 354 35.64 10.42 -6.85
CA GLY A 354 36.09 9.04 -6.67
C GLY A 354 35.08 7.95 -7.12
N PHE A 355 33.78 8.27 -7.20
CA PHE A 355 32.76 7.35 -7.75
C PHE A 355 32.75 7.37 -9.29
N SER A 356 33.11 8.50 -9.90
CA SER A 356 33.31 8.65 -11.36
C SER A 356 34.25 7.59 -11.91
N THR A 357 35.44 7.44 -11.33
CA THR A 357 36.48 6.52 -11.82
C THR A 357 36.07 5.04 -11.72
N MET A 358 35.17 4.71 -10.79
CA MET A 358 34.58 3.37 -10.67
C MET A 358 33.52 3.15 -11.75
N LEU A 359 32.60 4.10 -11.95
CA LEU A 359 31.60 4.06 -13.04
C LEU A 359 32.26 4.01 -14.43
N ASP A 360 33.35 4.76 -14.64
CA ASP A 360 34.15 4.77 -15.87
C ASP A 360 34.83 3.40 -16.14
N SER A 361 35.03 2.58 -15.10
CA SER A 361 35.50 1.19 -15.25
C SER A 361 34.35 0.22 -15.58
N PHE A 362 33.11 0.58 -15.28
CA PHE A 362 31.87 -0.15 -15.59
C PHE A 362 31.12 0.44 -16.81
N ASP A 363 31.78 1.30 -17.59
CA ASP A 363 31.16 2.23 -18.55
C ASP A 363 30.52 1.56 -19.79
N GLU A 364 30.71 0.25 -19.98
CA GLU A 364 29.90 -0.53 -20.94
C GLU A 364 28.45 -0.69 -20.46
N ALA A 365 28.19 -0.73 -19.15
CA ALA A 365 26.84 -0.80 -18.59
C ALA A 365 26.11 0.55 -18.67
N ALA A 366 26.86 1.64 -18.72
CA ALA A 366 26.38 3.00 -18.90
C ALA A 366 25.75 3.27 -20.29
N LYS A 367 26.03 2.43 -21.29
CA LYS A 367 25.44 2.50 -22.64
C LYS A 367 24.18 1.65 -22.81
N ILE A 368 23.77 0.90 -21.79
CA ILE A 368 22.60 0.03 -21.85
C ILE A 368 21.37 0.88 -21.59
N SER A 369 20.46 0.96 -22.57
CA SER A 369 19.20 1.69 -22.41
C SER A 369 18.33 1.03 -21.32
N GLU A 370 17.47 1.82 -20.67
CA GLU A 370 16.51 1.29 -19.69
C GLU A 370 15.62 0.19 -20.29
N GLU A 371 15.23 0.36 -21.55
CA GLU A 371 14.45 -0.60 -22.32
C GLU A 371 15.18 -1.96 -22.44
N LYS A 372 16.49 -1.93 -22.71
CA LYS A 372 17.31 -3.14 -22.82
C LYS A 372 17.47 -3.86 -21.49
N MET A 373 17.62 -3.11 -20.39
CA MET A 373 17.62 -3.69 -19.04
C MET A 373 16.28 -4.37 -18.73
N ARG A 374 15.15 -3.75 -19.09
CA ARG A 374 13.82 -4.36 -18.92
C ARG A 374 13.68 -5.68 -19.69
N LYS A 375 14.13 -5.70 -20.95
CA LYS A 375 14.14 -6.91 -21.77
C LYS A 375 14.98 -8.02 -21.15
N TRP A 376 16.17 -7.70 -20.65
CA TRP A 376 17.04 -8.68 -19.98
C TRP A 376 16.45 -9.22 -18.67
N ILE A 377 15.77 -8.39 -17.89
CA ILE A 377 15.00 -8.84 -16.72
C ILE A 377 13.90 -9.82 -17.13
N SER A 378 13.15 -9.51 -18.19
CA SER A 378 12.13 -10.42 -18.76
C SER A 378 12.72 -11.77 -19.20
N ILE A 379 13.87 -11.73 -19.88
CA ILE A 379 14.62 -12.93 -20.30
C ILE A 379 15.02 -13.78 -19.09
N MET A 380 15.58 -13.17 -18.04
CA MET A 380 15.97 -13.89 -16.81
C MET A 380 14.77 -14.46 -16.06
N ASN A 381 13.62 -13.77 -16.06
CA ASN A 381 12.39 -14.29 -15.47
C ASN A 381 11.84 -15.54 -16.19
N SER A 382 12.24 -15.76 -17.45
CA SER A 382 11.88 -16.93 -18.25
C SER A 382 12.89 -18.10 -18.14
N MET A 383 13.92 -17.97 -17.30
CA MET A 383 14.91 -19.01 -17.03
C MET A 383 14.48 -19.92 -15.87
N THR A 384 15.01 -21.14 -15.84
CA THR A 384 14.87 -22.03 -14.67
C THR A 384 15.85 -21.62 -13.57
N TYR A 385 15.58 -22.07 -12.34
CA TYR A 385 16.52 -21.85 -11.22
C TYR A 385 17.92 -22.40 -11.51
N GLU A 386 18.02 -23.54 -12.18
CA GLU A 386 19.29 -24.13 -12.61
C GLU A 386 20.05 -23.23 -13.60
N GLU A 387 19.34 -22.65 -14.58
CA GLU A 387 19.94 -21.73 -15.55
C GLU A 387 20.37 -20.42 -14.91
N LEU A 388 19.63 -19.95 -13.90
CA LEU A 388 19.98 -18.76 -13.14
C LEU A 388 21.26 -18.94 -12.31
N ASP A 389 21.48 -20.14 -11.75
CA ASP A 389 22.65 -20.48 -10.95
C ASP A 389 23.85 -20.92 -11.78
N ASN A 390 23.61 -21.52 -12.95
CA ASN A 390 24.63 -22.01 -13.87
C ASN A 390 24.51 -21.36 -15.26
N PRO A 391 25.01 -20.12 -15.42
CA PRO A 391 24.93 -19.38 -16.69
C PRO A 391 25.53 -20.10 -17.90
N GLU A 392 26.48 -21.01 -17.69
CA GLU A 392 27.14 -21.77 -18.77
C GLU A 392 26.17 -22.70 -19.52
N LEU A 393 25.01 -23.03 -18.95
CA LEU A 393 23.96 -23.80 -19.61
C LEU A 393 23.36 -23.06 -20.83
N LEU A 394 23.48 -21.73 -20.90
CA LEU A 394 23.00 -20.93 -22.03
C LEU A 394 23.84 -21.06 -23.30
N GLU A 395 24.91 -21.86 -23.32
CA GLU A 395 25.59 -22.21 -24.59
C GLU A 395 24.72 -23.13 -25.47
N GLN A 396 23.74 -23.82 -24.87
CA GLN A 396 22.84 -24.72 -25.58
C GLN A 396 21.76 -23.93 -26.35
N ARG A 397 21.75 -24.09 -27.68
CA ARG A 397 20.79 -23.42 -28.59
C ARG A 397 19.33 -23.73 -28.26
N SER A 398 19.03 -24.93 -27.77
CA SER A 398 17.67 -25.35 -27.37
C SER A 398 17.13 -24.50 -26.22
N ARG A 399 17.96 -24.21 -25.21
CA ARG A 399 17.59 -23.38 -24.05
C ARG A 399 17.39 -21.92 -24.44
N ILE A 400 18.29 -21.36 -25.24
CA ILE A 400 18.15 -20.01 -25.80
C ILE A 400 16.80 -19.87 -26.52
N LYS A 401 16.45 -20.84 -27.37
CA LYS A 401 15.19 -20.81 -28.13
C LYS A 401 13.97 -20.84 -27.20
N ARG A 402 13.97 -21.71 -26.19
CA ARG A 402 12.87 -21.81 -25.21
C ARG A 402 12.69 -20.50 -24.43
N ILE A 403 13.78 -19.91 -23.95
CA ILE A 403 13.75 -18.66 -23.18
C ILE A 403 13.29 -17.49 -24.06
N ALA A 404 13.76 -17.41 -25.30
CA ALA A 404 13.35 -16.39 -26.26
C ALA A 404 11.82 -16.42 -26.50
N ILE A 405 11.27 -17.63 -26.73
CA ILE A 405 9.82 -17.82 -26.88
C ILE A 405 9.08 -17.42 -25.59
N GLY A 406 9.55 -17.87 -24.42
CA GLY A 406 8.89 -17.58 -23.13
C GLY A 406 8.91 -16.12 -22.71
N SER A 407 9.94 -15.37 -23.11
CA SER A 407 10.08 -13.93 -22.83
C SER A 407 9.57 -13.02 -23.94
N GLY A 408 9.15 -13.58 -25.09
CA GLY A 408 8.63 -12.82 -26.22
C GLY A 408 9.68 -12.00 -26.99
N VAL A 409 10.93 -12.46 -26.99
CA VAL A 409 12.09 -11.75 -27.58
C VAL A 409 12.79 -12.59 -28.64
N GLU A 410 13.70 -11.97 -29.39
CA GLU A 410 14.51 -12.68 -30.38
C GLU A 410 15.65 -13.48 -29.73
N MET A 411 16.07 -14.57 -30.38
CA MET A 411 17.22 -15.38 -29.89
C MET A 411 18.53 -14.57 -29.83
N SER A 412 18.66 -13.53 -30.66
CA SER A 412 19.79 -12.60 -30.62
C SER A 412 19.85 -11.81 -29.31
N GLU A 413 18.70 -11.40 -28.76
CA GLU A 413 18.62 -10.62 -27.51
C GLU A 413 19.01 -11.48 -26.30
N VAL A 414 18.64 -12.76 -26.29
CA VAL A 414 19.09 -13.72 -25.26
C VAL A 414 20.59 -13.97 -25.33
N ARG A 415 21.16 -14.09 -26.55
CA ARG A 415 22.62 -14.20 -26.74
C ARG A 415 23.35 -12.95 -26.30
N GLU A 416 22.74 -11.79 -26.51
CA GLU A 416 23.31 -10.51 -26.08
C GLU A 416 23.43 -10.42 -24.56
N LEU A 417 22.38 -10.82 -23.81
CA LEU A 417 22.44 -10.95 -22.36
C LEU A 417 23.56 -11.91 -21.93
N TYR A 418 23.68 -13.06 -22.59
CA TYR A 418 24.71 -14.04 -22.28
C TYR A 418 26.14 -13.52 -22.53
N ASN A 419 26.34 -12.78 -23.62
CA ASN A 419 27.61 -12.13 -23.91
C ASN A 419 27.94 -11.04 -22.89
N TYR A 420 26.95 -10.26 -22.47
CA TYR A 420 27.10 -9.28 -21.39
C TYR A 420 27.53 -9.95 -20.09
N TYR A 421 26.90 -11.08 -19.72
CA TYR A 421 27.32 -11.89 -18.57
C TYR A 421 28.80 -12.31 -18.68
N LYS A 422 29.25 -12.80 -19.85
CA LYS A 422 30.65 -13.20 -20.07
C LYS A 422 31.62 -12.02 -19.85
N THR A 423 31.25 -10.83 -20.34
CA THR A 423 32.03 -9.60 -20.14
C THR A 423 32.12 -9.22 -18.67
N VAL A 424 30.98 -9.17 -17.96
CA VAL A 424 30.95 -8.88 -16.51
C VAL A 424 31.77 -9.91 -15.72
N LYS A 425 31.65 -11.21 -16.05
CA LYS A 425 32.44 -12.28 -15.44
C LYS A 425 33.94 -12.06 -15.64
N LYS A 426 34.38 -11.66 -16.83
CA LYS A 426 35.78 -11.36 -17.14
C LYS A 426 36.29 -10.15 -16.35
N MET A 427 35.51 -9.07 -16.32
CA MET A 427 35.82 -7.83 -15.61
C MET A 427 35.98 -8.07 -14.10
N MET A 428 35.01 -8.74 -13.47
CA MET A 428 35.07 -9.05 -12.04
C MET A 428 36.24 -9.97 -11.67
N ARG A 429 36.62 -10.91 -12.54
CA ARG A 429 37.85 -11.71 -12.37
C ARG A 429 39.12 -10.86 -12.44
N GLN A 430 39.15 -9.81 -13.25
CA GLN A 430 40.27 -8.86 -13.30
C GLN A 430 40.31 -7.97 -12.06
N LEU A 431 39.16 -7.49 -11.58
CA LEU A 431 39.05 -6.73 -10.33
C LEU A 431 39.51 -7.56 -9.12
N ARG A 432 39.14 -8.85 -9.05
CA ARG A 432 39.59 -9.78 -8.01
C ARG A 432 41.12 -10.01 -8.01
N LYS A 433 41.83 -9.73 -9.11
CA LYS A 433 43.30 -9.84 -9.15
C LYS A 433 44.02 -8.61 -8.61
N ARG A 434 43.32 -7.47 -8.46
CA ARG A 434 43.85 -6.24 -7.87
C ARG A 434 43.61 -6.23 -6.35
N LYS A 435 44.60 -6.72 -5.58
CA LYS A 435 44.52 -6.88 -4.11
C LYS A 435 44.24 -5.57 -3.37
N ASP A 436 44.77 -4.47 -3.89
CA ASP A 436 44.61 -3.07 -3.46
C ASP A 436 43.16 -2.57 -3.53
N ILE A 437 42.40 -3.02 -4.53
CA ILE A 437 40.98 -2.68 -4.70
C ILE A 437 40.11 -3.60 -3.85
N LEU A 438 40.47 -4.88 -3.75
CA LEU A 438 39.85 -5.86 -2.84
C LEU A 438 39.92 -5.45 -1.37
N GLU A 439 41.03 -4.88 -0.90
CA GLU A 439 41.15 -4.36 0.46
C GLU A 439 40.25 -3.14 0.70
N LYS A 440 40.06 -2.28 -0.30
CA LYS A 440 39.11 -1.15 -0.23
C LYS A 440 37.66 -1.63 -0.20
N PHE A 441 37.28 -2.62 -1.00
CA PHE A 441 35.94 -3.22 -0.98
C PHE A 441 35.68 -4.05 0.28
N ALA A 442 36.67 -4.78 0.78
CA ALA A 442 36.58 -5.51 2.05
C ALA A 442 36.46 -4.57 3.25
N LYS A 443 37.09 -3.39 3.21
CA LYS A 443 36.90 -2.31 4.18
C LYS A 443 35.54 -1.61 4.03
N MET A 444 34.99 -1.44 2.83
CA MET A 444 33.63 -0.91 2.64
C MET A 444 32.54 -1.87 3.14
N GLY A 445 32.72 -3.19 3.01
CA GLY A 445 31.84 -4.20 3.61
C GLY A 445 32.04 -4.41 5.12
N ARG A 446 33.07 -3.79 5.72
CA ARG A 446 33.37 -3.77 7.15
C ARG A 446 33.70 -2.34 7.59
N LEU A 447 32.70 -1.48 7.70
CA LEU A 447 32.84 -0.24 8.48
C LEU A 447 32.23 -0.43 9.89
N PRO A 448 32.79 0.27 10.91
CA PRO A 448 32.84 -0.18 12.29
C PRO A 448 31.46 -0.20 12.96
N GLY A 449 31.31 -1.11 13.93
CA GLY A 449 30.08 -1.31 14.70
C GLY A 449 29.58 -0.13 15.52
#